data_AF-A0A6B0YDK3-F1
#
_entry.id   AF-A0A6B0YDK3-F1
#
_cell.length_a   1.000
_cell.length_b   1.000
_cell.length_c   1.000
_cell.angle_alpha   90.00
_cell.angle_beta   90.00
_cell.angle_gamma   90.00
#
_symmetry.space_group_name_H-M   'P 1'
#
loop_
_entity.id
_entity.type
_entity.pdbx_description
1 polymer ?
#
loop_
_entity_poly.entity_id
_entity_poly.type
_entity_poly.pdbx_seq_one_letter_code
_entity_poly.pdbx_strand_id
1 'polypeptide(L)'
;MRFMFFKGQVLPRCLAKWTQPVDLANSASPDSRKRRQSRSIPLFGLRGAAMALGKERSAPLRCLSLAFLAALAAAGCEPTFVFAGGELAGTEQPLPPSWDFSTDVDTVQIETRPADPYSVNVWGVSLDRHFYVAASDAEDATWARAIETEPRVRLRIGNDIYRMLATRTDDPAELADVTDAYLDKYGGERERSFIRHAWVYRLESR
;
A
#
# COMPACT_ATOMS: atom_id res chain seq x y z
N MET A 1 32.40 43.99 2.15
CA MET A 1 32.21 44.56 0.80
C MET A 1 33.23 43.96 -0.16
N ARG A 2 32.91 42.81 -0.79
CA ARG A 2 33.47 42.42 -2.09
C ARG A 2 32.62 41.28 -2.66
N PHE A 3 31.81 41.65 -3.65
CA PHE A 3 31.08 40.77 -4.54
C PHE A 3 32.07 39.90 -5.33
N MET A 4 31.80 38.60 -5.44
CA MET A 4 32.31 37.80 -6.55
C MET A 4 31.11 37.23 -7.31
N PHE A 5 30.84 37.88 -8.43
CA PHE A 5 30.04 37.40 -9.54
C PHE A 5 30.69 36.14 -10.11
N PHE A 6 29.91 35.06 -10.26
CA PHE A 6 30.22 34.02 -11.22
C PHE A 6 29.28 34.17 -12.42
N LYS A 7 29.85 34.64 -13.53
CA LYS A 7 29.25 34.58 -14.86
C LYS A 7 29.44 33.17 -15.41
N GLY A 8 28.42 32.70 -16.14
CA GLY A 8 28.61 31.82 -17.29
C GLY A 8 28.21 30.39 -17.05
N GLN A 9 26.95 30.06 -17.36
CA GLN A 9 26.63 28.76 -17.90
C GLN A 9 25.82 28.89 -19.20
N VAL A 10 26.23 28.01 -20.11
CA VAL A 10 25.91 27.95 -21.53
C VAL A 10 24.63 27.13 -21.69
N LEU A 11 23.63 27.70 -22.37
CA LEU A 11 22.43 26.99 -22.81
C LEU A 11 22.74 26.10 -24.01
N PRO A 12 22.33 24.82 -24.03
CA PRO A 12 22.03 24.12 -25.25
C PRO A 12 20.52 24.17 -25.54
N ARG A 13 20.21 24.73 -26.71
CA ARG A 13 18.93 24.60 -27.41
C ARG A 13 18.70 23.14 -27.78
N CYS A 14 17.67 22.51 -27.22
CA CYS A 14 17.00 21.38 -27.87
C CYS A 14 15.49 21.65 -27.88
N LEU A 15 15.05 22.21 -29.03
CA LEU A 15 13.66 22.25 -29.50
C LEU A 15 13.03 20.85 -29.36
N ALA A 16 11.87 20.75 -28.70
CA ALA A 16 10.55 20.89 -29.30
C ALA A 16 10.27 19.87 -30.41
N LYS A 17 9.57 18.79 -30.07
CA LYS A 17 8.74 17.97 -30.99
C LYS A 17 8.05 16.86 -30.20
N TRP A 18 6.83 17.08 -29.70
CA TRP A 18 5.87 16.01 -29.42
C TRP A 18 4.46 16.63 -29.28
N THR A 19 3.82 16.91 -30.40
CA THR A 19 2.35 16.97 -30.48
C THR A 19 1.94 16.41 -31.84
N GLN A 20 1.23 15.28 -31.81
CA GLN A 20 0.38 14.82 -32.91
C GLN A 20 -0.96 14.45 -32.27
N PRO A 21 -2.10 15.00 -32.74
CA PRO A 21 -3.42 14.54 -32.36
C PRO A 21 -3.80 13.29 -33.17
N VAL A 22 -4.46 12.33 -32.53
CA VAL A 22 -5.03 11.16 -33.19
C VAL A 22 -6.42 11.54 -33.70
N ASP A 23 -6.56 11.63 -35.03
CA ASP A 23 -7.84 11.74 -35.72
C ASP A 23 -8.60 10.41 -35.66
N LEU A 24 -9.80 10.44 -35.06
CA LEU A 24 -10.78 9.35 -35.11
C LEU A 24 -11.68 9.54 -36.33
N ALA A 25 -11.36 8.84 -37.42
CA ALA A 25 -12.21 8.72 -38.59
C ALA A 25 -12.83 7.31 -38.70
N ASN A 26 -14.08 7.24 -38.25
CA ASN A 26 -15.22 6.54 -38.83
C ASN A 26 -14.99 5.64 -40.07
N SER A 27 -15.41 4.37 -39.99
CA SER A 27 -16.08 3.69 -41.12
C SER A 27 -17.01 2.59 -40.61
N ALA A 28 -18.23 2.57 -41.16
CA ALA A 28 -19.33 1.72 -40.77
C ALA A 28 -19.70 0.75 -41.91
N SER A 29 -20.03 -0.50 -41.54
CA SER A 29 -21.02 -1.43 -42.14
C SER A 29 -20.81 -1.94 -43.59
N PRO A 30 -21.60 -2.92 -44.13
CA PRO A 30 -22.58 -3.85 -43.51
C PRO A 30 -22.54 -5.32 -44.05
N ASP A 31 -23.44 -6.15 -43.48
CA ASP A 31 -24.21 -7.24 -44.13
C ASP A 31 -23.58 -8.63 -44.34
N SER A 32 -24.18 -9.67 -43.74
CA SER A 32 -24.97 -10.65 -44.51
C SER A 32 -25.58 -11.78 -43.68
N ARG A 33 -26.78 -12.13 -44.09
CA ARG A 33 -27.79 -13.01 -43.50
C ARG A 33 -27.58 -14.50 -43.79
N LYS A 34 -28.07 -15.32 -42.83
CA LYS A 34 -28.82 -16.60 -42.97
C LYS A 34 -28.12 -17.82 -43.60
N ARG A 35 -28.27 -19.00 -42.97
CA ARG A 35 -29.20 -20.09 -43.38
C ARG A 35 -28.75 -21.52 -42.94
N ARG A 36 -29.44 -22.05 -41.92
CA ARG A 36 -30.16 -23.36 -41.84
C ARG A 36 -29.63 -24.61 -42.62
N GLN A 37 -29.33 -25.70 -41.89
CA GLN A 37 -29.57 -27.14 -42.21
C GLN A 37 -29.11 -27.96 -40.98
N SER A 38 -29.86 -28.79 -40.24
CA SER A 38 -30.86 -29.84 -40.51
C SER A 38 -30.37 -30.97 -41.41
N ARG A 39 -30.00 -32.10 -40.79
CA ARG A 39 -30.03 -33.52 -41.25
C ARG A 39 -29.43 -34.40 -40.15
N SER A 40 -30.23 -35.16 -39.39
CA SER A 40 -30.79 -36.51 -39.66
C SER A 40 -29.91 -37.65 -39.13
N ILE A 41 -30.53 -38.40 -38.22
CA ILE A 41 -30.08 -39.57 -37.45
C ILE A 41 -29.87 -40.79 -38.36
N PRO A 42 -29.02 -41.76 -37.95
CA PRO A 42 -29.52 -43.14 -37.90
C PRO A 42 -29.25 -43.86 -36.57
N LEU A 43 -30.30 -44.54 -36.10
CA LEU A 43 -30.31 -45.67 -35.16
C LEU A 43 -29.49 -46.83 -35.74
N PHE A 44 -28.75 -47.57 -34.91
CA PHE A 44 -28.74 -49.05 -34.89
C PHE A 44 -27.88 -49.57 -33.72
N GLY A 45 -28.38 -50.56 -32.98
CA GLY A 45 -27.54 -51.52 -32.25
C GLY A 45 -27.72 -51.61 -30.73
N LEU A 46 -28.82 -52.22 -30.28
CA LEU A 46 -28.97 -52.79 -28.94
C LEU A 46 -27.98 -53.95 -28.70
N ARG A 47 -27.33 -53.99 -27.54
CA ARG A 47 -27.19 -55.18 -26.68
C ARG A 47 -26.40 -54.88 -25.39
N GLY A 48 -26.95 -55.29 -24.24
CA GLY A 48 -26.15 -55.86 -23.14
C GLY A 48 -26.03 -55.03 -21.87
N ALA A 49 -26.96 -55.27 -20.96
CA ALA A 49 -26.94 -55.13 -19.50
C ALA A 49 -25.60 -54.82 -18.79
N ALA A 50 -25.63 -53.89 -17.83
CA ALA A 50 -25.46 -54.20 -16.40
C ALA A 50 -25.52 -52.91 -15.56
N MET A 51 -26.18 -53.02 -14.40
CA MET A 51 -26.31 -51.98 -13.38
C MET A 51 -24.94 -51.47 -12.89
N ALA A 52 -24.84 -50.15 -12.73
CA ALA A 52 -24.13 -49.55 -11.60
C ALA A 52 -24.69 -48.14 -11.36
N LEU A 53 -25.45 -47.97 -10.28
CA LEU A 53 -25.81 -46.67 -9.69
C LEU A 53 -24.51 -46.00 -9.22
N GLY A 54 -23.88 -45.25 -10.13
CA GLY A 54 -22.73 -44.40 -9.86
C GLY A 54 -23.18 -43.09 -9.22
N LYS A 55 -23.35 -43.13 -7.90
CA LYS A 55 -23.49 -41.98 -6.99
C LYS A 55 -22.65 -40.78 -7.45
N GLU A 56 -23.33 -39.64 -7.61
CA GLU A 56 -22.75 -38.37 -8.03
C GLU A 56 -21.42 -38.07 -7.30
N ARG A 57 -20.33 -37.99 -8.06
CA ARG A 57 -19.03 -37.52 -7.55
C ARG A 57 -18.91 -36.01 -7.76
N SER A 58 -19.78 -35.24 -7.11
CA SER A 58 -19.67 -33.77 -6.99
C SER A 58 -18.66 -33.35 -5.90
N ALA A 59 -17.67 -34.19 -5.61
CA ALA A 59 -16.70 -34.01 -4.52
C ALA A 59 -15.35 -33.37 -4.91
N PRO A 60 -14.78 -33.44 -6.13
CA PRO A 60 -13.42 -32.94 -6.34
C PRO A 60 -13.35 -31.41 -6.44
N LEU A 61 -14.41 -30.74 -6.91
CA LEU A 61 -14.42 -29.28 -7.09
C LEU A 61 -14.54 -28.52 -5.75
N ARG A 62 -15.28 -29.05 -4.78
CA ARG A 62 -15.51 -28.38 -3.48
C ARG A 62 -14.27 -28.38 -2.59
N CYS A 63 -13.51 -29.48 -2.59
CA CYS A 63 -12.25 -29.55 -1.85
C CYS A 63 -11.16 -28.69 -2.50
N LEU A 64 -11.11 -28.61 -3.83
CA LEU A 64 -10.19 -27.70 -4.53
C LEU A 64 -10.51 -26.23 -4.23
N SER A 65 -11.79 -25.83 -4.19
CA SER A 65 -12.17 -24.45 -3.88
C SER A 65 -11.84 -24.03 -2.44
N LEU A 66 -11.99 -24.95 -1.47
CA LEU A 66 -11.64 -24.68 -0.06
C LEU A 66 -10.12 -24.59 0.14
N ALA A 67 -9.35 -25.46 -0.54
CA ALA A 67 -7.89 -25.40 -0.49
C ALA A 67 -7.35 -24.12 -1.17
N PHE A 68 -7.98 -23.67 -2.27
CA PHE A 68 -7.59 -22.43 -2.95
C PHE A 68 -7.91 -21.18 -2.12
N LEU A 69 -9.09 -21.13 -1.47
CA LEU A 69 -9.45 -20.06 -0.52
C LEU A 69 -8.53 -20.04 0.71
N ALA A 70 -8.15 -21.20 1.23
CA ALA A 70 -7.18 -21.30 2.34
C ALA A 70 -5.77 -20.86 1.91
N ALA A 71 -5.35 -21.18 0.69
CA ALA A 71 -4.07 -20.73 0.14
C ALA A 71 -4.05 -19.21 -0.10
N LEU A 72 -5.16 -18.63 -0.58
CA LEU A 72 -5.33 -17.18 -0.70
C LEU A 72 -5.32 -16.47 0.66
N ALA A 73 -5.88 -17.09 1.72
CA ALA A 73 -5.85 -16.54 3.07
C ALA A 73 -4.45 -16.62 3.72
N ALA A 74 -3.64 -17.62 3.34
CA ALA A 74 -2.26 -17.76 3.82
C ALA A 74 -1.25 -16.87 3.06
N ALA A 75 -1.61 -16.42 1.86
CA ALA A 75 -0.89 -15.37 1.15
C ALA A 75 -1.28 -14.00 1.74
N GLY A 76 -0.83 -13.75 2.98
CA GLY A 76 -0.90 -12.43 3.59
C GLY A 76 -0.16 -11.44 2.70
N CYS A 77 -0.92 -10.74 1.87
CA CYS A 77 -0.43 -9.59 1.13
C CYS A 77 -0.09 -8.55 2.18
N GLU A 78 1.20 -8.34 2.42
CA GLU A 78 1.66 -7.26 3.28
C GLU A 78 1.12 -5.96 2.69
N PRO A 79 0.21 -5.25 3.39
CA PRO A 79 -0.60 -4.24 2.74
C PRO A 79 0.24 -2.98 2.55
N THR A 80 0.83 -2.83 1.36
CA THR A 80 1.53 -1.62 0.91
C THR A 80 0.61 -0.39 0.77
N PHE A 81 -0.70 -0.54 1.03
CA PHE A 81 -1.71 0.51 0.89
C PHE A 81 -2.18 1.04 2.26
N VAL A 82 -2.45 2.34 2.33
CA VAL A 82 -3.05 3.01 3.49
C VAL A 82 -4.51 2.54 3.63
N PHE A 83 -4.75 1.51 4.43
CA PHE A 83 -6.10 1.09 4.79
C PHE A 83 -6.51 1.73 6.10
N ALA A 84 -7.64 2.43 6.08
CA ALA A 84 -8.30 2.88 7.30
C ALA A 84 -8.87 1.67 8.06
N GLY A 85 -8.58 1.62 9.35
CA GLY A 85 -9.09 0.64 10.31
C GLY A 85 -9.60 1.32 11.58
N GLY A 86 -10.09 0.50 12.51
CA GLY A 86 -10.54 0.93 13.83
C GLY A 86 -9.48 0.69 14.90
N GLU A 87 -9.89 0.16 16.05
CA GLU A 87 -9.00 -0.20 17.14
C GLU A 87 -8.02 -1.31 16.74
N LEU A 88 -6.75 -1.13 17.10
CA LEU A 88 -5.68 -2.08 16.86
C LEU A 88 -5.80 -3.27 17.83
N ALA A 89 -5.86 -4.45 17.24
CA ALA A 89 -5.70 -5.72 17.94
C ALA A 89 -4.22 -6.14 17.95
N GLY A 90 -3.77 -6.63 19.10
CA GLY A 90 -2.39 -7.06 19.35
C GLY A 90 -2.09 -7.14 20.84
N THR A 91 -0.83 -7.39 21.18
CA THR A 91 -0.33 -7.46 22.54
C THR A 91 0.31 -6.13 22.91
N GLU A 92 -0.17 -5.48 23.96
CA GLU A 92 0.49 -4.27 24.48
C GLU A 92 1.85 -4.63 25.08
N GLN A 93 2.89 -3.96 24.62
CA GLN A 93 4.27 -4.10 25.11
C GLN A 93 4.73 -2.80 25.78
N PRO A 94 5.66 -2.88 26.75
CA PRO A 94 6.40 -1.71 27.19
C PRO A 94 7.23 -1.12 26.03
N LEU A 95 7.59 0.16 26.12
CA LEU A 95 8.47 0.75 25.11
C LEU A 95 9.83 0.02 25.08
N PRO A 96 10.31 -0.35 23.89
CA PRO A 96 11.59 -1.00 23.76
C PRO A 96 12.73 0.01 23.99
N PRO A 97 13.91 -0.43 24.44
CA PRO A 97 15.07 0.46 24.61
C PRO A 97 15.66 0.95 23.28
N SER A 98 15.43 0.22 22.18
CA SER A 98 15.78 0.57 20.81
C SER A 98 14.72 0.07 19.83
N TRP A 99 14.71 0.65 18.63
CA TRP A 99 13.77 0.28 17.56
C TRP A 99 14.41 -0.56 16.46
N ASP A 100 15.59 -1.14 16.70
CA ASP A 100 16.37 -1.91 15.71
C ASP A 100 15.59 -3.08 15.09
N PHE A 101 14.62 -3.66 15.81
CA PHE A 101 13.77 -4.73 15.27
C PHE A 101 12.81 -4.24 14.18
N SER A 102 12.65 -2.93 14.00
CA SER A 102 11.79 -2.31 12.97
C SER A 102 12.52 -2.03 11.65
N THR A 103 13.84 -2.29 11.59
CA THR A 103 14.64 -2.06 10.38
C THR A 103 14.12 -2.84 9.18
N ASP A 104 13.72 -4.11 9.39
CA ASP A 104 13.21 -4.99 8.34
C ASP A 104 11.67 -4.90 8.16
N VAL A 105 11.00 -3.99 8.87
CA VAL A 105 9.54 -3.83 8.79
C VAL A 105 9.20 -2.62 7.93
N ASP A 106 8.67 -2.86 6.74
CA ASP A 106 8.35 -1.77 5.81
C ASP A 106 7.14 -0.96 6.25
N THR A 107 6.09 -1.65 6.70
CA THR A 107 4.80 -1.05 7.02
C THR A 107 4.41 -1.30 8.47
N VAL A 108 4.06 -0.22 9.18
CA VAL A 108 3.54 -0.25 10.55
C VAL A 108 2.13 0.32 10.57
N GLN A 109 1.42 0.16 11.68
CA GLN A 109 0.11 0.79 11.85
C GLN A 109 0.13 1.80 12.98
N ILE A 110 -0.46 2.96 12.73
CA ILE A 110 -0.68 3.99 13.74
C ILE A 110 -2.16 4.14 14.00
N GLU A 111 -2.56 4.03 15.26
CA GLU A 111 -3.91 4.35 15.76
C GLU A 111 -3.89 5.68 16.49
N THR A 112 -4.92 6.46 16.19
CA THR A 112 -5.21 7.78 16.75
C THR A 112 -6.64 7.77 17.32
N ARG A 113 -7.03 8.85 18.02
CA ARG A 113 -8.39 9.04 18.56
C ARG A 113 -8.81 7.94 19.54
N PRO A 114 -8.25 7.90 20.76
CA PRO A 114 -8.48 6.81 21.71
C PRO A 114 -9.96 6.58 22.11
N ALA A 115 -10.84 7.57 21.91
CA ALA A 115 -12.28 7.44 22.17
C ALA A 115 -13.10 6.95 20.96
N ASP A 116 -12.57 7.10 19.74
CA ASP A 116 -13.16 6.62 18.47
C ASP A 116 -12.01 6.18 17.55
N PRO A 117 -11.41 5.01 17.82
CA PRO A 117 -10.11 4.62 17.27
C PRO A 117 -10.07 4.63 15.74
N TYR A 118 -9.00 5.19 15.21
CA TYR A 118 -8.72 5.23 13.78
C TYR A 118 -7.29 4.83 13.51
N SER A 119 -7.14 3.70 12.84
CA SER A 119 -5.84 3.17 12.44
C SER A 119 -5.59 3.32 10.95
N VAL A 120 -4.33 3.49 10.58
CA VAL A 120 -3.87 3.48 9.20
C VAL A 120 -2.52 2.79 9.08
N ASN A 121 -2.27 2.18 7.92
CA ASN A 121 -0.92 1.73 7.56
C ASN A 121 -0.05 2.94 7.18
N VAL A 122 1.15 3.01 7.73
CA VAL A 122 2.14 4.06 7.43
C VAL A 122 3.53 3.45 7.31
N TRP A 123 4.42 4.18 6.66
CA TRP A 123 5.86 3.87 6.66
C TRP A 123 6.55 4.64 7.78
N GLY A 124 7.59 4.04 8.33
CA GLY A 124 8.31 4.59 9.46
C GLY A 124 9.75 4.12 9.54
N VAL A 125 10.56 4.95 10.19
CA VAL A 125 11.98 4.70 10.39
C VAL A 125 12.35 4.82 11.86
N SER A 126 13.27 3.97 12.30
CA SER A 126 13.95 4.13 13.56
C SER A 126 15.16 5.06 13.37
N LEU A 127 15.29 6.06 14.22
CA LEU A 127 16.49 6.90 14.30
C LEU A 127 16.82 7.15 15.77
N ASP A 128 18.04 6.79 16.17
CA ASP A 128 18.49 6.73 17.56
C ASP A 128 17.55 5.93 18.47
N ARG A 129 16.85 6.60 19.40
CA ARG A 129 15.91 6.00 20.35
C ARG A 129 14.45 6.25 20.01
N HIS A 130 14.19 6.91 18.88
CA HIS A 130 12.85 7.31 18.49
C HIS A 130 12.41 6.57 17.22
N PHE A 131 11.10 6.48 17.08
CA PHE A 131 10.47 6.02 15.85
C PHE A 131 9.79 7.21 15.19
N TYR A 132 9.95 7.35 13.88
CA TYR A 132 9.42 8.46 13.11
C TYR A 132 8.41 7.96 12.09
N VAL A 133 7.32 8.70 11.94
CA VAL A 133 6.33 8.50 10.88
C VAL A 133 6.09 9.81 10.15
N ALA A 134 5.87 9.74 8.84
CA ALA A 134 5.69 10.89 7.98
C ALA A 134 4.33 10.87 7.28
N ALA A 135 3.63 11.99 7.31
CA ALA A 135 2.37 12.21 6.63
C ALA A 135 2.56 13.12 5.40
N SER A 136 2.44 12.59 4.18
CA SER A 136 2.18 13.44 3.01
C SER A 136 0.78 14.01 3.08
N ASP A 137 0.59 15.20 2.49
CA ASP A 137 -0.72 15.87 2.43
C ASP A 137 -1.39 15.88 3.81
N ALA A 138 -0.60 16.22 4.83
CA ALA A 138 -0.97 16.00 6.22
C ALA A 138 -2.23 16.79 6.65
N GLU A 139 -2.52 17.88 5.96
CA GLU A 139 -3.77 18.64 6.09
C GLU A 139 -5.01 17.82 5.71
N ASP A 140 -4.86 16.85 4.81
CA ASP A 140 -5.92 15.95 4.38
C ASP A 140 -5.89 14.61 5.14
N ALA A 141 -4.73 14.20 5.64
CA ALA A 141 -4.57 12.96 6.41
C ALA A 141 -5.32 13.02 7.75
N THR A 142 -6.38 12.23 7.90
CA THR A 142 -7.22 12.18 9.12
C THR A 142 -6.40 11.84 10.37
N TRP A 143 -5.44 10.91 10.26
CA TRP A 143 -4.59 10.51 11.39
C TRP A 143 -3.63 11.62 11.81
N ALA A 144 -3.03 12.35 10.87
CA ALA A 144 -2.13 13.46 11.17
C ALA A 144 -2.88 14.60 11.89
N ARG A 145 -4.04 14.99 11.37
CA ARG A 145 -4.92 15.97 12.04
C ARG A 145 -5.38 15.53 13.43
N ALA A 146 -5.63 14.23 13.60
CA ALA A 146 -6.01 13.70 14.91
C ALA A 146 -4.86 13.85 15.92
N ILE A 147 -3.60 13.63 15.51
CA ILE A 147 -2.41 13.84 16.35
C ILE A 147 -2.30 15.30 16.80
N GLU A 148 -2.55 16.26 15.90
CA GLU A 148 -2.51 17.69 16.26
C GLU A 148 -3.54 18.07 17.34
N THR A 149 -4.62 17.31 17.47
CA THR A 149 -5.66 17.55 18.49
C THR A 149 -5.40 16.76 19.76
N GLU A 150 -4.95 15.52 19.63
CA GLU A 150 -4.68 14.59 20.73
C GLU A 150 -3.45 13.74 20.39
N PRO A 151 -2.28 13.99 21.02
CA PRO A 151 -1.02 13.37 20.63
C PRO A 151 -0.89 11.90 21.05
N ARG A 152 -1.84 11.36 21.84
CA ARG A 152 -1.82 9.94 22.23
C ARG A 152 -2.07 9.04 21.03
N VAL A 153 -1.09 8.21 20.74
CA VAL A 153 -1.14 7.22 19.65
C VAL A 153 -0.82 5.81 20.14
N ARG A 154 -1.22 4.82 19.36
CA ARG A 154 -0.78 3.43 19.49
C ARG A 154 -0.08 3.02 18.20
N LEU A 155 1.18 2.61 18.31
CA LEU A 155 1.96 2.08 17.19
C LEU A 155 1.92 0.56 17.23
N ARG A 156 1.53 -0.09 16.14
CA ARG A 156 1.61 -1.55 15.99
C ARG A 156 2.68 -1.93 14.99
N ILE A 157 3.58 -2.80 15.44
CA ILE A 157 4.61 -3.45 14.62
C ILE A 157 4.44 -4.96 14.79
N GLY A 158 4.06 -5.66 13.71
CA GLY A 158 3.66 -7.06 13.81
C GLY A 158 2.43 -7.23 14.73
N ASN A 159 2.59 -8.00 15.81
CA ASN A 159 1.54 -8.21 16.81
C ASN A 159 1.68 -7.30 18.04
N ASP A 160 2.78 -6.56 18.17
CA ASP A 160 3.08 -5.77 19.35
C ASP A 160 2.56 -4.33 19.21
N ILE A 161 1.96 -3.82 20.28
CA ILE A 161 1.37 -2.48 20.35
C ILE A 161 2.08 -1.65 21.42
N TYR A 162 2.54 -0.47 21.02
CA TYR A 162 3.23 0.49 21.88
C TYR A 162 2.37 1.75 22.04
N ARG A 163 2.07 2.14 23.29
CA ARG A 163 1.38 3.40 23.59
C ARG A 163 2.39 4.54 23.67
N MET A 164 2.21 5.56 22.85
CA MET A 164 3.21 6.61 22.65
C MET A 164 2.56 8.00 22.56
N LEU A 165 3.39 9.03 22.60
CA LEU A 165 3.01 10.39 22.22
C LEU A 165 3.64 10.72 20.88
N ALA A 166 2.87 11.29 19.96
CA ALA A 166 3.37 11.78 18.69
C ALA A 166 3.56 13.30 18.75
N THR A 167 4.78 13.76 18.52
CA THR A 167 5.15 15.18 18.51
C THR A 167 5.63 15.56 17.11
N ARG A 168 5.07 16.62 16.52
CA ARG A 168 5.54 17.11 15.22
C ARG A 168 6.93 17.72 15.37
N THR A 169 7.85 17.31 14.50
CA THR A 169 9.21 17.85 14.42
C THR A 169 9.29 18.90 13.33
N ASP A 170 9.70 20.11 13.70
CA ASP A 170 9.97 21.23 12.77
C ASP A 170 11.47 21.63 12.74
N ASP A 171 12.34 20.92 13.49
CA ASP A 171 13.77 21.19 13.52
C ASP A 171 14.46 20.78 12.20
N PRO A 172 15.11 21.70 11.47
CA PRO A 172 15.71 21.36 10.18
C PRO A 172 16.84 20.33 10.24
N ALA A 173 17.58 20.26 11.35
CA ALA A 173 18.65 19.27 11.51
C ALA A 173 18.05 17.88 11.72
N GLU A 174 17.12 17.75 12.65
CA GLU A 174 16.41 16.49 12.89
C GLU A 174 15.65 16.01 11.63
N LEU A 175 15.01 16.92 10.89
CA LEU A 175 14.35 16.57 9.62
C LEU A 175 15.33 16.08 8.54
N ALA A 176 16.55 16.62 8.51
CA ALA A 176 17.59 16.16 7.58
C ALA A 176 18.02 14.73 7.93
N ASP A 177 18.26 14.43 9.21
CA ASP A 177 18.65 13.10 9.67
C ASP A 177 17.53 12.07 9.42
N VAL A 178 16.28 12.44 9.68
CA VAL A 178 15.11 11.59 9.37
C VAL A 178 14.99 11.37 7.86
N THR A 179 15.22 12.40 7.04
CA THR A 179 15.20 12.27 5.57
C THR A 179 16.23 11.25 5.10
N ASP A 180 17.46 11.31 5.63
CA ASP A 180 18.51 10.37 5.28
C ASP A 180 18.18 8.95 5.78
N ALA A 181 17.58 8.78 6.97
CA ALA A 181 17.09 7.48 7.44
C ALA A 181 16.00 6.87 6.53
N TYR A 182 15.06 7.68 6.03
CA TYR A 182 14.06 7.24 5.05
C TYR A 182 14.70 6.85 3.71
N LEU A 183 15.72 7.60 3.27
CA LEU A 183 16.45 7.28 2.04
C LEU A 183 17.27 6.01 2.15
N ASP A 184 17.89 5.77 3.30
CA ASP A 184 18.66 4.56 3.56
C ASP A 184 17.75 3.33 3.59
N LYS A 185 16.53 3.46 4.15
CA LYS A 185 15.56 2.36 4.25
C LYS A 185 14.82 2.09 2.93
N TYR A 186 14.31 3.13 2.27
CA TYR A 186 13.39 2.98 1.13
C TYR A 186 13.97 3.42 -0.22
N GLY A 187 15.03 4.23 -0.24
CA GLY A 187 15.76 4.64 -1.43
C GLY A 187 15.10 5.72 -2.30
N GLY A 188 15.95 6.48 -3.02
CA GLY A 188 15.58 7.28 -4.19
C GLY A 188 15.11 8.73 -3.93
N GLU A 189 15.27 9.61 -4.93
CA GLU A 189 14.92 11.04 -4.85
C GLU A 189 13.43 11.32 -4.58
N ARG A 190 12.55 10.37 -4.92
CA ARG A 190 11.13 10.48 -4.62
C ARG A 190 10.89 10.61 -3.11
N GLU A 191 11.63 9.83 -2.32
CA GLU A 191 11.50 9.80 -0.86
C GLU A 191 12.04 11.09 -0.23
N ARG A 192 13.17 11.59 -0.74
CA ARG A 192 13.72 12.89 -0.30
C ARG A 192 12.70 14.01 -0.51
N SER A 193 11.97 13.99 -1.63
CA SER A 193 10.94 14.99 -1.90
C SER A 193 9.69 14.81 -1.05
N PHE A 194 9.35 13.58 -0.68
CA PHE A 194 8.22 13.27 0.19
C PHE A 194 8.45 13.85 1.59
N ILE A 195 9.57 13.53 2.25
CA ILE A 195 9.84 13.97 3.63
C ILE A 195 9.90 15.51 3.75
N ARG A 196 10.47 16.21 2.75
CA ARG A 196 10.55 17.68 2.76
C ARG A 196 9.20 18.41 2.83
N HIS A 197 8.12 17.76 2.39
CA HIS A 197 6.78 18.35 2.39
C HIS A 197 5.82 17.62 3.35
N ALA A 198 6.30 16.59 4.05
CA ALA A 198 5.50 15.82 4.98
C ALA A 198 5.49 16.47 6.36
N TRP A 199 4.43 16.25 7.12
CA TRP A 199 4.52 16.41 8.58
C TRP A 199 5.21 15.18 9.14
N VAL A 200 6.34 15.38 9.79
CA VAL A 200 7.13 14.32 10.43
C VAL A 200 6.82 14.32 11.92
N TYR A 201 6.45 13.14 12.43
CA TYR A 201 6.13 12.94 13.83
C TYR A 201 7.17 12.06 14.50
N ARG A 202 7.79 12.58 15.55
CA ARG A 202 8.60 11.81 16.50
C ARG A 202 7.68 11.11 17.48
N LEU A 203 7.82 9.80 17.61
CA LEU A 203 7.09 9.01 18.60
C LEU A 203 7.93 8.84 19.86
N GLU A 204 7.40 9.33 20.98
CA GLU A 204 8.05 9.39 22.29
C GLU A 204 7.33 8.53 23.34
N SER A 205 8.03 8.28 24.45
CA SER A 205 7.38 7.75 25.64
C SER A 205 6.30 8.70 26.14
N ARG A 206 5.18 8.12 26.58
CA ARG A 206 4.18 8.82 27.40
C ARG A 206 4.76 9.28 28.73
#